data_AF-A0A6N7P9F6-F1
#
_entry.id   AF-A0A6N7P9F6-F1
#
_cell.length_a   1.000
_cell.length_b   1.000
_cell.length_c   1.000
_cell.angle_alpha   90.00
_cell.angle_beta   90.00
_cell.angle_gamma   90.00
#
_symmetry.space_group_name_H-M   'P 1'
#
loop_
_entity.id
_entity.type
_entity.pdbx_description
1 polymer ?
#
loop_
_entity_poly.entity_id
_entity_poly.type
_entity_poly.pdbx_seq_one_letter_code
_entity_poly.pdbx_strand_id
1 'polypeptide(L)'
;MENNNPIPSPCEWAGGVEKFEQLFEQLTDIFYKKVLQDPILEPVFRHMPAEHSKHVAHFMAEVLMGPKVYTAEYGDNALRHMVGKHIGRRLKEEQRKRWVDLLVESADEIGLANDPEFRSTFVAHLEWGTRVAVMNSQLDENPTTEHEQIPEWGWGEVKGPYEIVGSLFQKKK
;
A
#
# COMPACT_ATOMS: atom_id res chain seq x y z
N MET A 1 27.72 -5.74 23.83
CA MET A 1 26.41 -5.31 24.34
C MET A 1 25.45 -5.52 23.19
N GLU A 2 24.58 -6.53 23.28
CA GLU A 2 23.54 -6.73 22.26
C GLU A 2 22.63 -5.51 22.27
N ASN A 3 22.54 -4.84 21.12
CA ASN A 3 21.71 -3.65 20.95
C ASN A 3 20.25 -4.13 20.90
N ASN A 4 19.61 -4.19 22.06
CA ASN A 4 18.29 -4.80 22.26
C ASN A 4 17.14 -3.84 21.90
N ASN A 5 17.36 -2.92 20.95
CA ASN A 5 16.29 -2.03 20.50
C ASN A 5 15.36 -2.79 19.55
N PRO A 6 14.04 -2.81 19.79
CA PRO A 6 13.10 -3.45 18.90
C PRO A 6 13.12 -2.77 17.53
N ILE A 7 13.02 -3.58 16.47
CA ILE A 7 12.90 -3.07 15.10
C ILE A 7 11.55 -2.33 14.98
N PRO A 8 11.52 -1.03 14.61
CA PRO A 8 10.27 -0.29 14.47
C PRO A 8 9.46 -0.87 13.30
N SER A 9 8.14 -0.76 13.36
CA SER A 9 7.23 -0.97 12.23
C SER A 9 7.51 0.02 11.08
N PRO A 10 7.05 -0.27 9.84
CA PRO A 10 7.10 0.71 8.75
C PRO A 10 6.43 2.04 9.11
N CYS A 11 5.30 1.99 9.81
CA CYS A 11 4.62 3.17 10.35
C CYS A 11 5.50 3.98 11.32
N GLU A 12 6.09 3.34 12.33
CA GLU A 12 7.00 4.00 13.28
C GLU A 12 8.22 4.60 12.58
N TRP A 13 8.78 3.89 11.61
CA TRP A 13 9.92 4.35 10.82
C TRP A 13 9.60 5.60 9.99
N ALA A 14 8.42 5.64 9.35
CA ALA A 14 7.98 6.73 8.50
C ALA A 14 7.47 7.97 9.27
N GLY A 15 7.59 8.00 10.60
CA GLY A 15 7.28 9.17 11.43
C GLY A 15 6.19 8.95 12.47
N GLY A 16 5.73 7.71 12.68
CA GLY A 16 4.78 7.35 13.72
C GLY A 16 3.31 7.53 13.33
N VAL A 17 2.44 6.94 14.15
CA VAL A 17 0.99 6.74 13.88
C VAL A 17 0.27 8.00 13.40
N GLU A 18 0.41 9.13 14.11
CA GLU A 18 -0.31 10.37 13.78
C GLU A 18 0.12 10.98 12.44
N LYS A 19 1.43 10.95 12.15
CA LYS A 19 1.97 11.49 10.90
C LYS A 19 1.71 10.55 9.73
N PHE A 20 1.71 9.25 9.98
CA PHE A 20 1.58 8.23 8.95
C PHE A 20 0.20 8.28 8.28
N GLU A 21 -0.88 8.41 9.05
CA GLU A 21 -2.23 8.60 8.48
C GLU A 21 -2.28 9.82 7.55
N GLN A 22 -1.81 10.98 8.04
CA GLN A 22 -1.80 12.22 7.26
C GLN A 22 -0.95 12.12 5.99
N LEU A 23 0.20 11.44 6.05
CA LEU A 23 1.04 11.19 4.88
C LEU A 23 0.31 10.34 3.83
N PHE A 24 -0.45 9.32 4.25
CA PHE A 24 -1.22 8.49 3.32
C PHE A 24 -2.43 9.22 2.75
N GLU A 25 -3.09 10.10 3.51
CA GLU A 25 -4.14 10.98 2.98
C GLU A 25 -3.58 11.95 1.93
N GLN A 26 -2.41 12.55 2.18
CA GLN A 26 -1.72 13.40 1.21
C GLN A 26 -1.30 12.62 -0.04
N LEU A 27 -0.76 11.42 0.15
CA LEU A 27 -0.36 10.51 -0.93
C LEU A 27 -1.54 10.21 -1.83
N THR A 28 -2.66 9.75 -1.28
CA THR A 28 -3.81 9.35 -2.09
C THR A 28 -4.49 10.55 -2.72
N ASP A 29 -4.54 11.71 -2.08
CA ASP A 29 -5.08 12.94 -2.67
C ASP A 29 -4.32 13.33 -3.95
N ILE A 30 -2.99 13.43 -3.89
CA ILE A 30 -2.21 13.78 -5.10
C ILE A 30 -2.25 12.65 -6.14
N PHE A 31 -2.26 11.40 -5.70
CA PHE A 31 -2.35 10.24 -6.56
C PHE A 31 -3.65 10.23 -7.35
N TYR A 32 -4.80 10.41 -6.69
CA TYR A 32 -6.09 10.39 -7.38
C TYR A 32 -6.30 11.60 -8.29
N LYS A 33 -5.68 12.76 -7.99
CA LYS A 33 -5.61 13.89 -8.93
C LYS A 33 -4.87 13.51 -10.23
N LYS A 34 -3.81 12.71 -10.16
CA LYS A 34 -3.10 12.18 -11.33
C LYS A 34 -3.90 11.09 -12.05
N VAL A 35 -4.50 10.17 -11.30
CA VAL A 35 -5.36 9.08 -11.84
C VAL A 35 -6.48 9.63 -12.71
N LEU A 36 -7.15 10.70 -12.26
CA LEU A 36 -8.24 11.33 -13.02
C LEU A 36 -7.78 12.06 -14.30
N GLN A 37 -6.48 12.29 -14.45
CA GLN A 37 -5.87 12.86 -15.66
C GLN A 37 -5.23 11.79 -16.55
N ASP A 38 -5.14 10.55 -16.07
CA ASP A 38 -4.45 9.47 -16.76
C ASP A 38 -5.41 8.74 -17.72
N PRO A 39 -5.08 8.60 -19.01
CA PRO A 39 -6.00 8.02 -20.00
C PRO A 39 -6.27 6.52 -19.79
N ILE A 40 -5.40 5.79 -19.09
CA ILE A 40 -5.56 4.35 -18.80
C ILE A 40 -6.46 4.17 -17.57
N LEU A 41 -6.32 5.03 -16.57
CA LEU A 41 -6.99 4.88 -15.28
C LEU A 41 -8.26 5.73 -15.15
N GLU A 42 -8.39 6.88 -15.80
CA GLU A 42 -9.59 7.72 -15.73
C GLU A 42 -10.87 6.92 -15.98
N PRO A 43 -10.97 6.05 -17.01
CA PRO A 43 -12.20 5.29 -17.24
C PRO A 43 -12.58 4.35 -16.09
N VAL A 44 -11.59 3.89 -15.31
CA VAL A 44 -11.79 3.03 -14.14
C VAL A 44 -12.32 3.84 -12.95
N PHE A 45 -11.83 5.07 -12.77
CA PHE A 45 -12.05 5.86 -11.55
C PHE A 45 -12.98 7.07 -11.71
N ARG A 46 -13.44 7.42 -12.92
CA ARG A 46 -14.24 8.63 -13.18
C ARG A 46 -15.53 8.77 -12.37
N HIS A 47 -16.06 7.66 -11.87
CA HIS A 47 -17.27 7.61 -11.06
C HIS A 47 -16.99 7.20 -9.61
N MET A 48 -15.73 7.28 -9.16
CA MET A 48 -15.39 6.99 -7.77
C MET A 48 -16.07 8.01 -6.84
N PRO A 49 -16.56 7.57 -5.66
CA PRO A 49 -17.07 8.49 -4.64
C PRO A 49 -15.99 9.48 -4.18
N ALA A 50 -16.40 10.65 -3.69
CA ALA A 50 -15.49 11.67 -3.17
C ALA A 50 -14.56 11.13 -2.06
N GLU A 51 -15.09 10.28 -1.18
CA GLU A 51 -14.35 9.68 -0.06
C GLU A 51 -13.42 8.53 -0.47
N HIS A 52 -13.39 8.14 -1.76
CA HIS A 52 -12.60 6.99 -2.21
C HIS A 52 -11.12 7.12 -1.87
N SER A 53 -10.55 8.32 -2.08
CA SER A 53 -9.15 8.61 -1.77
C SER A 53 -8.83 8.37 -0.29
N LYS A 54 -9.73 8.80 0.60
CA LYS A 54 -9.57 8.69 2.05
C LYS A 54 -9.66 7.24 2.52
N HIS A 55 -10.63 6.48 2.02
CA HIS A 55 -10.73 5.05 2.35
C HIS A 55 -9.49 4.27 1.92
N VAL A 56 -8.91 4.60 0.76
CA VAL A 56 -7.68 3.96 0.29
C VAL A 56 -6.49 4.34 1.17
N ALA A 57 -6.40 5.60 1.61
CA ALA A 57 -5.36 6.04 2.56
C ALA A 57 -5.43 5.24 3.86
N HIS A 58 -6.61 5.15 4.46
CA HIS A 58 -6.82 4.43 5.71
C HIS A 58 -6.51 2.94 5.59
N PHE A 59 -6.97 2.29 4.51
CA PHE A 59 -6.66 0.89 4.27
C PHE A 59 -5.16 0.65 4.11
N MET A 60 -4.48 1.44 3.27
CA MET A 60 -3.05 1.27 3.02
C MET A 60 -2.19 1.60 4.25
N ALA A 61 -2.54 2.64 5.00
CA ALA A 61 -1.88 2.98 6.24
C ALA A 61 -2.01 1.84 7.26
N GLU A 62 -3.21 1.27 7.42
CA GLU A 62 -3.43 0.15 8.33
C GLU A 62 -2.65 -1.11 7.92
N VAL A 63 -2.61 -1.45 6.62
CA VAL A 63 -1.80 -2.58 6.12
C VAL A 63 -0.32 -2.41 6.48
N LEU A 64 0.22 -1.20 6.40
CA LEU A 64 1.62 -0.90 6.78
C LEU A 64 1.79 -0.65 8.29
N MET A 65 0.89 -1.24 9.09
CA MET A 65 0.88 -1.23 10.55
C MET A 65 0.68 0.17 11.16
N GLY A 66 -0.05 1.02 10.45
CA GLY A 66 -0.57 2.31 10.91
C GLY A 66 -1.80 2.19 11.80
N PRO A 67 -2.47 3.32 12.12
CA PRO A 67 -3.68 3.30 12.93
C PRO A 67 -4.81 2.52 12.25
N LYS A 68 -5.58 1.78 13.06
CA LYS A 68 -6.66 0.88 12.59
C LYS A 68 -7.95 1.62 12.22
N VAL A 69 -7.85 2.73 11.50
CA VAL A 69 -8.98 3.61 11.16
C VAL A 69 -9.97 2.89 10.25
N TYR A 70 -9.48 2.15 9.26
CA TYR A 70 -10.33 1.44 8.31
C TYR A 70 -11.08 0.29 9.01
N THR A 71 -10.38 -0.52 9.82
CA THR A 71 -11.04 -1.57 10.61
C THR A 71 -12.00 -0.99 11.64
N ALA A 72 -11.70 0.15 12.27
CA ALA A 72 -12.63 0.79 13.21
C ALA A 72 -13.95 1.21 12.54
N GLU A 73 -13.93 1.57 11.26
CA GLU A 73 -15.13 1.95 10.49
C GLU A 73 -15.99 0.73 10.09
N TYR A 74 -15.35 -0.38 9.68
CA TYR A 74 -16.04 -1.53 9.07
C TYR A 74 -16.12 -2.79 9.95
N GLY A 75 -15.46 -2.79 11.12
CA GLY A 75 -15.42 -3.92 12.05
C GLY A 75 -14.89 -5.21 11.42
N ASP A 76 -15.45 -6.36 11.82
CA ASP A 76 -15.09 -7.69 11.30
C ASP A 76 -15.30 -7.84 9.77
N ASN A 77 -16.02 -6.90 9.13
CA ASN A 77 -16.26 -6.90 7.70
C ASN A 77 -15.26 -6.04 6.91
N ALA A 78 -14.20 -5.50 7.52
CA ALA A 78 -13.28 -4.58 6.87
C ALA A 78 -12.66 -5.15 5.58
N LEU A 79 -12.06 -6.34 5.63
CA LEU A 79 -11.47 -6.96 4.44
C LEU A 79 -12.54 -7.25 3.39
N ARG A 80 -13.69 -7.80 3.82
CA ARG A 80 -14.83 -8.09 2.94
C ARG A 80 -15.35 -6.85 2.22
N HIS A 81 -15.41 -5.71 2.92
CA HIS A 81 -15.79 -4.43 2.33
C HIS A 81 -14.79 -4.00 1.24
N MET A 82 -13.48 -4.07 1.51
CA MET A 82 -12.44 -3.71 0.54
C MET A 82 -12.48 -4.60 -0.70
N VAL A 83 -12.52 -5.93 -0.52
CA VAL A 83 -12.58 -6.89 -1.63
C VAL A 83 -13.84 -6.67 -2.45
N GLY A 84 -14.97 -6.40 -1.79
CA GLY A 84 -16.25 -6.07 -2.43
C GLY A 84 -16.19 -4.89 -3.42
N LYS A 85 -15.29 -3.90 -3.20
CA LYS A 85 -15.12 -2.77 -4.14
C LYS A 85 -14.48 -3.18 -5.46
N HIS A 86 -13.76 -4.30 -5.48
CA HIS A 86 -13.02 -4.81 -6.63
C HIS A 86 -13.82 -5.83 -7.44
N ILE A 87 -14.76 -6.56 -6.83
CA ILE A 87 -15.58 -7.58 -7.51
C ILE A 87 -16.27 -7.02 -8.76
N GLY A 88 -16.26 -7.81 -9.84
CA GLY A 88 -16.90 -7.43 -11.11
C GLY A 88 -16.25 -6.29 -11.89
N ARG A 89 -15.14 -5.69 -11.41
CA ARG A 89 -14.49 -4.56 -12.08
C ARG A 89 -13.70 -4.93 -13.35
N ARG A 90 -13.38 -6.21 -13.53
CA ARG A 90 -12.64 -6.72 -14.71
C ARG A 90 -11.37 -5.92 -15.01
N LEU A 91 -10.58 -5.66 -13.97
CA LEU A 91 -9.32 -4.92 -14.08
C LEU A 91 -8.32 -5.68 -14.94
N LYS A 92 -7.51 -4.94 -15.69
CA LYS A 92 -6.48 -5.46 -16.60
C LYS A 92 -5.08 -5.17 -16.07
N GLU A 93 -4.12 -5.98 -16.50
CA GLU A 93 -2.71 -5.82 -16.14
C GLU A 93 -2.11 -4.45 -16.50
N GLU A 94 -2.57 -3.82 -17.58
CA GLU A 94 -2.16 -2.49 -17.99
C GLU A 94 -2.57 -1.43 -16.94
N GLN A 95 -3.83 -1.50 -16.48
CA GLN A 95 -4.34 -0.61 -15.43
C GLN A 95 -3.61 -0.85 -14.11
N ARG A 96 -3.37 -2.11 -13.75
CA ARG A 96 -2.61 -2.48 -12.54
C ARG A 96 -1.23 -1.83 -12.53
N LYS A 97 -0.45 -2.03 -13.60
CA LYS A 97 0.91 -1.47 -13.70
C LYS A 97 0.88 0.04 -13.63
N ARG A 98 -0.01 0.68 -14.39
CA ARG A 98 -0.11 2.14 -14.40
C ARG A 98 -0.52 2.72 -13.05
N TRP A 99 -1.41 2.04 -12.33
CA TRP A 99 -1.83 2.41 -10.98
C TRP A 99 -0.65 2.37 -10.00
N VAL A 100 0.16 1.30 -10.04
CA VAL A 100 1.37 1.18 -9.22
C VAL A 100 2.39 2.28 -9.56
N ASP A 101 2.66 2.51 -10.84
CA ASP A 101 3.64 3.51 -11.28
C ASP A 101 3.28 4.91 -10.76
N LEU A 102 2.02 5.34 -10.95
CA LEU A 102 1.56 6.65 -10.50
C LEU A 102 1.58 6.78 -8.98
N LEU A 103 1.28 5.71 -8.24
CA LEU A 103 1.30 5.74 -6.78
C LEU A 103 2.74 5.86 -6.25
N VAL A 104 3.69 5.16 -6.87
CA VAL A 104 5.12 5.27 -6.52
C VAL A 104 5.66 6.66 -6.85
N GLU A 105 5.33 7.21 -8.03
CA GLU A 105 5.68 8.61 -8.37
C GLU A 105 5.10 9.61 -7.37
N SER A 106 3.84 9.44 -6.95
CA SER A 106 3.22 10.28 -5.94
C SER A 106 3.89 10.14 -4.57
N ALA A 107 4.28 8.93 -4.18
CA ALA A 107 5.03 8.71 -2.93
C ALA A 107 6.36 9.48 -2.93
N ASP A 108 7.04 9.57 -4.07
CA ASP A 108 8.27 10.35 -4.20
C ASP A 108 8.00 11.86 -4.13
N GLU A 109 6.92 12.34 -4.74
CA GLU A 109 6.55 13.76 -4.75
C GLU A 109 6.24 14.32 -3.35
N ILE A 110 5.54 13.54 -2.50
CA ILE A 110 5.24 13.98 -1.12
C ILE A 110 6.41 13.74 -0.15
N GLY A 111 7.51 13.16 -0.62
CA GLY A 111 8.65 12.81 0.22
C GLY A 111 8.35 11.67 1.21
N LEU A 112 7.53 10.69 0.80
CA LEU A 112 7.40 9.44 1.56
C LEU A 112 8.77 8.74 1.65
N ALA A 113 9.03 8.04 2.75
CA ALA A 113 10.28 7.34 2.98
C ALA A 113 10.73 6.54 1.73
N ASN A 114 11.98 6.76 1.32
CA ASN A 114 12.55 6.23 0.09
C ASN A 114 13.87 5.48 0.33
N ASP A 115 14.20 5.21 1.59
CA ASP A 115 15.28 4.28 1.95
C ASP A 115 14.97 2.88 1.40
N PRO A 116 16.01 2.08 1.08
CA PRO A 116 15.83 0.78 0.42
C PRO A 116 14.86 -0.16 1.16
N GLU A 117 14.93 -0.21 2.48
CA GLU A 117 14.12 -1.06 3.35
C GLU A 117 12.63 -0.69 3.27
N PHE A 118 12.30 0.60 3.47
CA PHE A 118 10.90 1.05 3.40
C PHE A 118 10.38 0.96 1.98
N ARG A 119 11.16 1.38 0.99
CA ARG A 119 10.70 1.39 -0.40
C ARG A 119 10.51 -0.02 -0.94
N SER A 120 11.37 -0.96 -0.57
CA SER A 120 11.20 -2.39 -0.87
C SER A 120 9.90 -2.92 -0.27
N THR A 121 9.65 -2.61 1.02
CA THR A 121 8.43 -3.04 1.73
C THR A 121 7.17 -2.47 1.08
N PHE A 122 7.16 -1.17 0.81
CA PHE A 122 6.06 -0.46 0.16
C PHE A 122 5.75 -1.06 -1.22
N VAL A 123 6.76 -1.16 -2.10
CA VAL A 123 6.58 -1.70 -3.46
C VAL A 123 6.18 -3.17 -3.43
N ALA A 124 6.72 -3.98 -2.52
CA ALA A 124 6.34 -5.38 -2.36
C ALA A 124 4.85 -5.52 -1.98
N HIS A 125 4.36 -4.68 -1.09
CA HIS A 125 2.93 -4.63 -0.77
C HIS A 125 2.10 -4.26 -2.00
N LEU A 126 2.48 -3.20 -2.73
CA LEU A 126 1.75 -2.77 -3.92
C LEU A 126 1.71 -3.86 -4.98
N GLU A 127 2.83 -4.53 -5.25
CA GLU A 127 2.90 -5.61 -6.24
C GLU A 127 2.02 -6.79 -5.84
N TRP A 128 2.08 -7.22 -4.58
CA TRP A 128 1.24 -8.32 -4.08
C TRP A 128 -0.24 -7.94 -4.08
N GLY A 129 -0.60 -6.82 -3.44
CA GLY A 129 -1.97 -6.38 -3.22
C GLY A 129 -2.70 -6.08 -4.53
N THR A 130 -2.03 -5.42 -5.48
CA THR A 130 -2.67 -5.09 -6.76
C THR A 130 -2.90 -6.33 -7.65
N ARG A 131 -2.09 -7.39 -7.51
CA ARG A 131 -2.37 -8.68 -8.18
C ARG A 131 -3.60 -9.37 -7.59
N VAL A 132 -3.73 -9.35 -6.26
CA VAL A 132 -4.94 -9.84 -5.58
C VAL A 132 -6.17 -9.04 -6.03
N ALA A 133 -6.06 -7.71 -6.14
CA ALA A 133 -7.14 -6.87 -6.66
C ALA A 133 -7.55 -7.24 -8.10
N VAL A 134 -6.58 -7.51 -8.99
CA VAL A 134 -6.87 -7.99 -10.36
C VAL A 134 -7.60 -9.34 -10.31
N MET A 135 -7.14 -10.31 -9.51
CA MET A 135 -7.79 -11.62 -9.37
C MET A 135 -9.23 -11.47 -8.87
N ASN A 136 -9.45 -10.72 -7.78
CA ASN A 136 -10.78 -10.47 -7.23
C ASN A 136 -11.71 -9.80 -8.22
N SER A 137 -11.19 -8.91 -9.07
CA SER A 137 -12.01 -8.22 -10.08
C SER A 137 -12.57 -9.11 -11.20
N GLN A 138 -12.02 -10.32 -11.34
CA GLN A 138 -12.53 -11.34 -12.27
C GLN A 138 -13.65 -12.18 -11.68
N LEU A 139 -13.88 -12.10 -10.37
CA LEU A 139 -14.95 -12.83 -9.71
C LEU A 139 -16.29 -12.10 -9.87
N ASP A 140 -17.37 -12.86 -9.81
CA ASP A 140 -18.75 -12.35 -9.76
C ASP A 140 -19.29 -12.24 -8.33
N GLU A 141 -18.77 -13.09 -7.44
CA GLU A 141 -19.14 -13.14 -6.02
C GLU A 141 -17.93 -12.85 -5.14
N ASN A 142 -18.18 -12.27 -3.97
CA ASN A 142 -17.13 -11.95 -3.01
C ASN A 142 -16.80 -13.19 -2.15
N PRO A 143 -15.58 -13.76 -2.25
CA PRO A 143 -15.21 -14.99 -1.56
C PRO A 143 -14.87 -14.79 -0.08
N THR A 144 -14.63 -13.55 0.39
CA THR A 144 -14.24 -13.30 1.79
C THR A 144 -15.44 -13.39 2.72
N THR A 145 -15.25 -13.86 3.94
CA THR A 145 -16.23 -13.90 5.03
C THR A 145 -15.88 -12.87 6.12
N GLU A 146 -16.60 -12.88 7.24
CA GLU A 146 -16.25 -12.09 8.44
C GLU A 146 -15.06 -12.64 9.23
N HIS A 147 -14.50 -13.78 8.84
CA HIS A 147 -13.40 -14.42 9.55
C HIS A 147 -12.01 -13.99 9.05
N GLU A 148 -11.92 -13.34 7.89
CA GLU A 148 -10.68 -12.81 7.34
C GLU A 148 -10.44 -11.36 7.73
N GLN A 149 -9.17 -11.02 8.00
CA GLN A 149 -8.74 -9.70 8.47
C GLN A 149 -7.79 -9.02 7.48
N ILE A 150 -7.63 -7.71 7.62
CA ILE A 150 -6.64 -6.94 6.86
C ILE A 150 -5.24 -7.49 7.17
N PRO A 151 -4.41 -7.80 6.15
CA PRO A 151 -3.07 -8.29 6.40
C PRO A 151 -2.20 -7.17 6.99
N GLU A 152 -1.41 -7.51 8.00
CA GLU A 152 -0.32 -6.65 8.48
C GLU A 152 0.93 -6.91 7.63
N TRP A 153 1.46 -5.86 6.99
CA TRP A 153 2.59 -5.91 6.09
C TRP A 153 3.79 -5.20 6.71
N GLY A 154 4.62 -5.98 7.41
CA GLY A 154 5.89 -5.55 7.97
C GLY A 154 7.03 -5.53 6.95
N TRP A 155 8.27 -5.70 7.41
CA TRP A 155 9.48 -5.66 6.57
C TRP A 155 9.71 -6.94 5.74
N GLY A 156 10.38 -6.82 4.59
CA GLY A 156 10.84 -7.94 3.74
C GLY A 156 12.36 -7.93 3.50
N GLU A 157 12.99 -9.11 3.44
CA GLU A 157 14.44 -9.39 3.63
C GLU A 157 15.45 -8.40 2.98
N VAL A 158 16.39 -7.89 3.79
CA VAL A 158 17.50 -7.02 3.37
C VAL A 158 18.83 -7.51 3.95
N LYS A 159 19.90 -7.51 3.14
CA LYS A 159 21.21 -8.09 3.50
C LYS A 159 22.11 -7.19 4.37
N GLY A 160 21.55 -6.17 5.03
CA GLY A 160 22.27 -5.13 5.78
C GLY A 160 22.36 -3.79 5.02
N PRO A 161 22.89 -2.71 5.64
CA PRO A 161 22.83 -1.35 5.12
C PRO A 161 23.58 -1.21 3.79
N TYR A 162 22.96 -0.51 2.84
CA TYR A 162 23.62 -0.12 1.59
C TYR A 162 24.71 0.92 1.88
N GLU A 163 25.97 0.55 1.69
CA GLU A 163 27.10 1.49 1.75
C GLU A 163 27.49 1.93 0.33
N ILE A 164 27.84 0.98 -0.56
CA ILE A 164 27.96 1.14 -2.02
C ILE A 164 27.62 -0.20 -2.71
N VAL A 165 27.24 -0.22 -3.99
CA VAL A 165 26.86 -1.45 -4.76
C VAL A 165 27.79 -2.66 -4.54
N GLY A 166 29.10 -2.42 -4.36
CA GLY A 166 30.10 -3.47 -4.16
C GLY A 166 30.23 -4.06 -2.75
N SER A 167 29.74 -3.40 -1.69
CA SER A 167 29.91 -3.86 -0.30
C SER A 167 28.98 -5.01 0.09
N LEU A 168 27.81 -5.10 -0.57
CA LEU A 168 26.79 -6.12 -0.31
C LEU A 168 27.19 -7.56 -0.74
N PHE A 169 28.27 -7.71 -1.52
CA PHE A 169 28.66 -8.99 -2.14
C PHE A 169 30.08 -9.46 -1.80
N GLN A 170 30.78 -8.80 -0.88
CA GLN A 170 32.10 -9.26 -0.44
C GLN A 170 31.97 -10.51 0.44
N LYS A 171 32.82 -11.53 0.20
CA LYS A 171 32.92 -12.68 1.11
C LYS A 171 33.39 -12.18 2.47
N LYS A 172 32.61 -12.44 3.52
CA LYS A 172 33.08 -12.29 4.91
C LYS A 172 34.32 -13.19 5.08
N LYS A 173 35.41 -12.62 5.59
CA LYS A 173 36.63 -13.36 5.96
C LYS A 173 36.35 -14.28 7.15
#